data_AF-A0A058ZT85-F1
#
_entry.id   AF-A0A058ZT85-F1
#
_cell.length_a   1.000
_cell.length_b   1.000
_cell.length_c   1.000
_cell.angle_alpha   90.00
_cell.angle_beta   90.00
_cell.angle_gamma   90.00
#
_symmetry.space_group_name_H-M   'P 1'
#
loop_
_entity.id
_entity.type
_entity.pdbx_description
1 polymer ?
#
loop_
_entity_poly.entity_id
_entity_poly.type
_entity_poly.pdbx_seq_one_letter_code
_entity_poly.pdbx_strand_id
1 'polypeptide(L)'
;MSGPQCCANPPTLDPSSGAGHVEQVGGLNTYVVGSPDSKLAIILLSDIFGYEAPNFRKLADKVATAGFYVVAPDYFYGEAYDPENAERPIPVWAKDHGVESGYDDTLPVIQALKSKGISKIGAAGFCWGGM
;
A
#
# COMPACT_ATOMS: atom_id res chain seq x y z
N MET A 1 4.14 12.70 15.41
CA MET A 1 5.44 13.00 14.78
C MET A 1 6.27 11.73 14.77
N SER A 2 6.64 11.23 13.59
CA SER A 2 7.61 10.14 13.45
C SER A 2 8.99 10.66 13.88
N GLY A 3 9.62 9.97 14.83
CA GLY A 3 11.00 10.23 15.26
C GLY A 3 12.00 9.34 14.53
N PRO A 4 13.31 9.48 14.79
CA PRO A 4 14.35 8.65 14.16
C PRO A 4 14.15 7.15 14.40
N GLN A 5 13.41 6.77 15.44
CA GLN A 5 13.10 5.37 15.74
C GLN A 5 12.12 4.72 14.74
N CYS A 6 11.39 5.50 13.94
CA CYS A 6 10.48 4.97 12.92
C CYS A 6 11.21 4.12 11.87
N CYS A 7 12.48 4.46 11.58
CA CYS A 7 13.30 3.80 10.56
C CYS A 7 14.37 2.89 11.17
N ALA A 8 14.39 2.70 12.48
CA ALA A 8 15.44 1.93 13.17
C ALA A 8 15.34 0.42 12.92
N ASN A 9 14.18 -0.07 12.49
CA ASN A 9 13.92 -1.50 12.25
C ASN A 9 13.17 -1.67 10.93
N PRO A 10 13.84 -1.52 9.77
CA PRO A 10 13.21 -1.76 8.48
C PRO A 10 12.77 -3.23 8.36
N PRO A 11 11.66 -3.52 7.67
CA PRO A 11 11.23 -4.88 7.43
C PRO A 11 12.16 -5.57 6.41
N THR A 12 12.38 -6.88 6.59
CA THR A 12 12.84 -7.72 5.47
C THR A 12 11.66 -7.91 4.51
N LEU A 13 11.79 -7.41 3.28
CA LEU A 13 10.75 -7.52 2.27
C LEU A 13 10.60 -8.97 1.78
N ASP A 14 9.36 -9.39 1.54
CA ASP A 14 9.05 -10.71 0.99
C ASP A 14 7.88 -10.60 0.00
N PRO A 15 8.17 -10.54 -1.31
CA PRO A 15 7.16 -10.50 -2.37
C PRO A 15 6.22 -11.71 -2.37
N SER A 16 6.61 -12.82 -1.74
CA SER A 16 5.80 -14.05 -1.63
C SER A 16 4.92 -14.08 -0.38
N SER A 17 5.07 -13.11 0.52
CA SER A 17 4.28 -13.04 1.74
C SER A 17 2.82 -12.69 1.50
N GLY A 18 1.95 -13.21 2.36
CA GLY A 18 0.51 -12.98 2.35
C GLY A 18 -0.29 -14.10 1.68
N ALA A 19 -1.60 -14.10 1.86
CA ALA A 19 -2.53 -15.08 1.28
C ALA A 19 -3.14 -14.65 -0.07
N GLY A 20 -2.96 -13.39 -0.46
CA GLY A 20 -3.43 -12.79 -1.68
C GLY A 20 -2.46 -12.93 -2.84
N HIS A 21 -2.64 -12.07 -3.84
CA HIS A 21 -1.80 -12.03 -5.04
C HIS A 21 -1.59 -10.58 -5.50
N VAL A 22 -0.62 -10.37 -6.39
CA VAL A 22 -0.40 -9.06 -7.02
C VAL A 22 -1.10 -9.02 -8.36
N GLU A 23 -1.90 -7.97 -8.59
CA GLU A 23 -2.52 -7.66 -9.87
C GLU A 23 -2.45 -6.16 -10.17
N GLN A 24 -2.86 -5.78 -11.37
CA GLN A 24 -2.91 -4.37 -11.79
C GLN A 24 -4.26 -3.74 -11.42
N VAL A 25 -4.23 -2.70 -10.58
CA VAL A 25 -5.42 -1.94 -10.19
C VAL A 25 -5.12 -0.45 -10.35
N GLY A 26 -5.91 0.25 -11.18
CA GLY A 26 -5.68 1.68 -11.42
C GLY A 26 -4.34 2.00 -12.08
N GLY A 27 -3.67 1.02 -12.71
CA GLY A 27 -2.34 1.19 -13.29
C GLY A 27 -1.17 0.93 -12.34
N LEU A 28 -1.45 0.55 -11.08
CA LEU A 28 -0.44 0.20 -10.09
C LEU A 28 -0.40 -1.31 -9.85
N ASN A 29 0.82 -1.84 -9.66
CA ASN A 29 0.97 -3.14 -9.02
C ASN A 29 0.33 -3.06 -7.63
N THR A 30 -0.57 -3.99 -7.34
CA THR A 30 -1.41 -3.91 -6.15
C THR A 30 -1.53 -5.29 -5.56
N TYR A 31 -1.18 -5.43 -4.28
CA TYR A 31 -1.51 -6.64 -3.53
C TYR A 31 -3.00 -6.65 -3.22
N VAL A 32 -3.67 -7.74 -3.57
CA VAL A 32 -5.10 -7.90 -3.48
C VAL A 32 -5.43 -9.15 -2.69
N VAL A 33 -6.37 -9.02 -1.76
CA VAL A 33 -6.86 -10.14 -0.95
C VAL A 33 -8.32 -9.93 -0.54
N GLY A 34 -9.04 -11.04 -0.35
CA GLY A 34 -10.46 -11.04 0.01
C GLY A 34 -11.37 -11.47 -1.14
N SER A 35 -12.66 -11.60 -0.85
CA SER A 35 -13.62 -12.10 -1.83
C SER A 35 -13.84 -11.09 -2.97
N PRO A 36 -13.74 -11.50 -4.25
CA PRO A 36 -14.04 -10.63 -5.39
C PRO A 36 -15.52 -10.21 -5.47
N ASP A 37 -16.42 -10.91 -4.77
CA ASP A 37 -17.84 -10.62 -4.71
C ASP A 37 -18.20 -9.58 -3.63
N SER A 38 -17.25 -9.22 -2.75
CA SER A 38 -17.49 -8.21 -1.72
C SER A 38 -17.87 -6.88 -2.36
N LYS A 39 -18.82 -6.18 -1.73
CA LYS A 39 -19.23 -4.82 -2.12
C LYS A 39 -18.54 -3.74 -1.30
N LEU A 40 -17.71 -4.14 -0.34
CA LEU A 40 -16.97 -3.26 0.55
C LEU A 40 -15.48 -3.44 0.27
N ALA A 41 -14.78 -2.35 -0.01
CA ALA A 41 -13.34 -2.38 -0.18
C ALA A 41 -12.61 -1.50 0.83
N ILE A 42 -11.38 -1.88 1.15
CA ILE A 42 -10.41 -1.06 1.87
C ILE A 42 -9.20 -0.85 0.99
N ILE A 43 -8.84 0.40 0.73
CA ILE A 43 -7.53 0.77 0.21
C ILE A 43 -6.59 0.86 1.41
N LEU A 44 -5.58 0.00 1.45
CA LEU A 44 -4.59 -0.04 2.52
C LEU A 44 -3.29 0.55 1.99
N LEU A 45 -2.85 1.67 2.58
CA LEU A 45 -1.66 2.40 2.12
C LEU A 45 -0.47 2.10 3.03
N SER A 46 0.64 1.68 2.45
CA SER A 46 1.84 1.28 3.19
C SER A 46 2.58 2.48 3.78
N ASP A 47 3.49 2.19 4.71
CA ASP A 47 4.57 3.12 5.03
C ASP A 47 5.62 3.15 3.90
N ILE A 48 6.69 3.91 4.11
CA ILE A 48 7.77 4.13 3.12
C ILE A 48 8.49 2.85 2.68
N PHE A 49 8.37 1.74 3.41
CA PHE A 49 9.01 0.46 3.05
C PHE A 49 8.17 -0.36 2.07
N GLY A 50 6.98 0.12 1.71
CA GLY A 50 6.17 -0.45 0.64
C GLY A 50 5.31 -1.63 1.05
N TYR A 51 4.51 -2.10 0.09
CA TYR A 51 3.47 -3.10 0.30
C TYR A 51 3.99 -4.54 0.41
N GLU A 52 5.29 -4.77 0.16
CA GLU A 52 5.94 -6.09 0.29
C GLU A 52 6.40 -6.40 1.71
N ALA A 53 6.24 -5.46 2.65
CA ALA A 53 6.51 -5.69 4.06
C ALA A 53 5.57 -6.80 4.60
N PRO A 54 6.09 -7.91 5.16
CA PRO A 54 5.27 -9.07 5.51
C PRO A 54 4.15 -8.78 6.51
N ASN A 55 4.41 -7.91 7.48
CA ASN A 55 3.41 -7.53 8.48
C ASN A 55 2.29 -6.67 7.88
N PHE A 56 2.60 -5.88 6.86
CA PHE A 56 1.62 -5.07 6.16
C PHE A 56 0.68 -5.95 5.32
N ARG A 57 1.20 -6.94 4.59
CA ARG A 57 0.34 -7.92 3.88
C ARG A 57 -0.48 -8.80 4.82
N LYS A 58 0.09 -9.25 5.95
CA LYS A 58 -0.67 -9.95 6.99
C LYS A 58 -1.81 -9.12 7.58
N LEU A 59 -1.61 -7.80 7.69
CA LEU A 59 -2.69 -6.89 8.08
C LEU A 59 -3.79 -6.85 7.01
N ALA A 60 -3.43 -6.71 5.73
CA ALA A 60 -4.38 -6.77 4.62
C ALA A 60 -5.19 -8.09 4.65
N ASP A 61 -4.51 -9.22 4.85
CA ASP A 61 -5.15 -10.55 4.97
C ASP A 61 -6.16 -10.56 6.11
N LYS A 62 -5.77 -10.04 7.29
CA LYS A 62 -6.65 -9.97 8.45
C LYS A 62 -7.87 -9.07 8.18
N VAL A 63 -7.69 -7.93 7.52
CA VAL A 63 -8.82 -7.06 7.12
C VAL A 63 -9.73 -7.77 6.14
N ALA A 64 -9.18 -8.53 5.20
CA ALA A 64 -9.98 -9.33 4.26
C ALA A 64 -10.81 -10.41 4.97
N THR A 65 -10.30 -11.03 6.04
CA THR A 65 -11.09 -11.98 6.85
C THR A 65 -12.31 -11.34 7.53
N ALA A 66 -12.34 -10.01 7.66
CA ALA A 66 -13.50 -9.27 8.16
C ALA A 66 -14.55 -8.96 7.08
N GLY A 67 -14.38 -9.48 5.85
CA GLY A 67 -15.36 -9.38 4.76
C GLY A 67 -15.10 -8.28 3.74
N PHE A 68 -13.94 -7.63 3.78
CA PHE A 68 -13.55 -6.59 2.83
C PHE A 68 -12.76 -7.16 1.65
N TYR A 69 -12.92 -6.55 0.48
CA TYR A 69 -11.96 -6.66 -0.61
C TYR A 69 -10.84 -5.65 -0.35
N VAL A 70 -9.63 -6.12 -0.06
CA VAL A 70 -8.52 -5.25 0.32
C VAL A 70 -7.60 -5.10 -0.88
N VAL A 71 -7.26 -3.85 -1.18
CA VAL A 71 -6.24 -3.51 -2.17
C VAL A 71 -5.13 -2.72 -1.48
N ALA A 72 -3.88 -3.08 -1.76
CA ALA A 72 -2.71 -2.40 -1.23
C ALA A 72 -1.79 -2.01 -2.40
N PRO A 73 -2.01 -0.83 -3.00
CA PRO A 73 -1.29 -0.38 -4.18
C PRO A 73 0.16 -0.02 -3.89
N ASP A 74 1.03 -0.24 -4.87
CA ASP A 74 2.42 0.20 -4.88
C ASP A 74 2.53 1.65 -5.36
N TYR A 75 2.38 2.59 -4.43
CA TYR A 75 2.53 4.02 -4.70
C TYR A 75 3.99 4.45 -4.97
N PHE A 76 4.94 3.53 -4.84
CA PHE A 76 6.36 3.82 -5.03
C PHE A 76 6.91 3.21 -6.31
N TYR A 77 6.09 2.53 -7.12
CA TYR A 77 6.50 2.00 -8.42
C TYR A 77 7.70 1.05 -8.34
N GLY A 78 7.78 0.24 -7.29
CA GLY A 78 8.91 -0.64 -6.99
C GLY A 78 10.11 0.07 -6.35
N GLU A 79 10.02 1.37 -6.09
CA GLU A 79 11.07 2.19 -5.49
C GLU A 79 10.77 2.56 -4.03
N ALA A 80 10.32 1.60 -3.22
CA ALA A 80 10.18 1.81 -1.78
C ALA A 80 11.51 2.27 -1.15
N TYR A 81 11.43 2.97 -0.02
CA TYR A 81 12.62 3.50 0.64
C TYR A 81 13.56 2.37 1.10
N ASP A 82 14.80 2.43 0.64
CA ASP A 82 15.87 1.52 1.03
C ASP A 82 16.85 2.21 2.00
N PRO A 83 16.90 1.78 3.28
CA PRO A 83 17.81 2.36 4.27
C PRO A 83 19.29 2.05 4.02
N GLU A 84 19.60 1.02 3.21
CA GLU A 84 20.98 0.70 2.84
C GLU A 84 21.51 1.63 1.72
N ASN A 85 20.61 2.31 1.01
CA ASN A 85 20.96 3.28 -0.01
C ASN A 85 21.31 4.66 0.62
N ALA A 86 22.59 4.83 0.97
CA ALA A 86 23.11 6.07 1.54
C ALA A 86 23.00 7.29 0.62
N GLU A 87 22.88 7.09 -0.71
CA GLU A 87 22.77 8.18 -1.69
C GLU A 87 21.34 8.74 -1.79
N ARG A 88 20.35 7.96 -1.35
CA ARG A 88 18.92 8.32 -1.42
C ARG A 88 18.28 8.33 -0.01
N PRO A 89 18.73 9.23 0.90
CA PRO A 89 18.10 9.36 2.22
C PRO A 89 16.64 9.82 2.08
N ILE A 90 15.83 9.66 3.13
CA ILE A 90 14.38 9.96 3.14
C ILE A 90 14.04 11.32 2.51
N PRO A 91 14.72 12.45 2.80
CA PRO A 91 14.38 13.74 2.18
C PRO A 91 14.61 13.80 0.67
N VAL A 92 15.47 12.94 0.12
CA VAL A 92 15.72 12.79 -1.32
C VAL A 92 14.66 11.87 -1.92
N TRP A 93 14.46 10.69 -1.33
CA TRP A 93 13.41 9.74 -1.75
C TRP A 93 12.02 10.38 -1.78
N ALA A 94 11.67 11.17 -0.76
CA ALA A 94 10.37 11.82 -0.65
C ALA A 94 10.10 12.91 -1.72
N LYS A 95 11.12 13.37 -2.47
CA LYS A 95 10.91 14.28 -3.59
C LYS A 95 10.26 13.58 -4.79
N ASP A 96 10.55 12.29 -4.96
CA ASP A 96 10.03 11.47 -6.05
C ASP A 96 8.65 10.88 -5.68
N HIS A 97 8.40 10.70 -4.38
CA HIS A 97 7.17 10.11 -3.84
C HIS A 97 6.46 11.08 -2.87
N GLY A 98 6.13 12.27 -3.36
CA GLY A 98 5.38 13.27 -2.59
C GLY A 98 3.95 12.83 -2.28
N VAL A 99 3.32 13.40 -1.26
CA VAL A 99 1.94 13.05 -0.87
C VAL A 99 0.94 13.35 -2.00
N GLU A 100 1.18 14.43 -2.77
CA GLU A 100 0.34 14.80 -3.92
C GLU A 100 0.30 13.70 -5.00
N SER A 101 1.43 13.04 -5.29
CA SER A 101 1.43 11.94 -6.26
C SER A 101 0.61 10.75 -5.75
N GLY A 102 0.69 10.45 -4.45
CA GLY A 102 -0.16 9.44 -3.82
C GLY A 102 -1.66 9.73 -3.97
N TYR A 103 -2.07 10.99 -3.87
CA TYR A 103 -3.46 11.40 -4.11
C TYR A 103 -3.87 11.15 -5.57
N ASP A 104 -3.08 11.62 -6.53
CA ASP A 104 -3.36 11.46 -7.96
C ASP A 104 -3.46 9.97 -8.36
N ASP A 105 -2.55 9.15 -7.82
CA ASP A 105 -2.50 7.71 -8.04
C ASP A 105 -3.68 6.95 -7.41
N THR A 106 -4.25 7.49 -6.33
CA THR A 106 -5.41 6.88 -5.66
C THR A 106 -6.69 7.03 -6.47
N LEU A 107 -6.81 8.08 -7.30
CA LEU A 107 -8.02 8.34 -8.09
C LEU A 107 -8.32 7.21 -9.09
N PRO A 108 -7.37 6.76 -9.94
CA PRO A 108 -7.55 5.56 -10.79
C PRO A 108 -7.88 4.29 -10.01
N VAL A 109 -7.29 4.08 -8.83
CA VAL A 109 -7.57 2.92 -7.97
C VAL A 109 -9.03 2.93 -7.52
N ILE A 110 -9.54 4.08 -7.04
CA ILE A 110 -10.95 4.24 -6.65
C ILE A 110 -11.88 3.97 -7.85
N GLN A 111 -11.54 4.47 -9.04
CA GLN A 111 -12.33 4.25 -10.25
C GLN A 111 -12.36 2.78 -10.66
N ALA A 112 -11.22 2.09 -10.58
CA ALA A 112 -11.12 0.65 -10.84
C ALA A 112 -12.00 -0.16 -9.87
N LEU A 113 -11.94 0.15 -8.58
CA LEU A 113 -12.78 -0.51 -7.56
C LEU A 113 -14.27 -0.29 -7.82
N LYS A 114 -14.69 0.95 -8.13
CA LYS A 114 -16.09 1.26 -8.47
C LYS A 114 -16.55 0.51 -9.71
N SER A 115 -15.72 0.45 -10.75
CA SER A 115 -16.00 -0.30 -11.99
C SER A 115 -16.15 -1.80 -11.74
N LYS A 116 -15.45 -2.35 -10.74
CA LYS A 116 -15.60 -3.74 -10.29
C LYS A 116 -16.92 -4.00 -9.53
N GLY A 117 -17.69 -2.95 -9.25
CA GLY A 117 -18.96 -3.04 -8.51
C GLY A 117 -18.82 -2.95 -7.00
N ILE A 118 -17.70 -2.41 -6.48
CA ILE A 118 -17.58 -2.01 -5.08
C ILE A 118 -18.52 -0.81 -4.84
N SER A 119 -19.36 -0.89 -3.81
CA SER A 119 -20.34 0.15 -3.46
C SER A 119 -19.85 1.10 -2.38
N LYS A 120 -18.97 0.63 -1.48
CA LYS A 120 -18.36 1.46 -0.42
C LYS A 120 -16.87 1.18 -0.35
N ILE A 121 -16.09 2.26 -0.30
CA ILE A 121 -14.63 2.22 -0.21
C ILE A 121 -14.24 2.96 1.06
N GLY A 122 -13.51 2.28 1.94
CA GLY A 122 -12.77 2.91 3.04
C GLY A 122 -11.28 2.96 2.70
N ALA A 123 -10.53 3.73 3.47
CA ALA A 123 -9.09 3.78 3.38
C ALA A 123 -8.46 3.75 4.78
N ALA A 124 -7.30 3.14 4.89
CA ALA A 124 -6.46 3.17 6.08
C ALA A 124 -5.00 3.20 5.64
N GLY A 125 -4.17 3.96 6.35
CA GLY A 125 -2.76 4.10 5.99
C GLY A 125 -1.86 4.33 7.19
N PHE A 126 -0.57 4.04 7.00
CA PHE A 126 0.45 4.09 8.04
C PHE A 126 1.62 4.96 7.59
N CYS A 127 2.09 5.85 8.48
CA CYS A 127 3.20 6.76 8.16
C CYS A 127 2.91 7.56 6.88
N TRP A 128 3.67 7.34 5.80
CA TRP A 128 3.47 7.99 4.51
C TRP A 128 2.05 7.81 3.98
N GLY A 129 1.51 6.59 4.03
CA GLY A 129 0.14 6.32 3.59
C GLY A 129 -0.96 6.93 4.46
N GLY A 130 -0.62 7.49 5.62
CA GLY A 130 -1.56 8.17 6.51
C GLY A 130 -1.57 9.70 6.39
N MET A 131 -0.68 10.27 5.58
CA MET A 131 -0.67 11.70 5.23
C MET A 131 -1.61 11.97 4.06
#